data_AF-A0A6F9C6Y8-F1
#
_entry.id   AF-A0A6F9C6Y8-F1
#
_cell.length_a   1.000
_cell.length_b   1.000
_cell.length_c   1.000
_cell.angle_alpha   90.00
_cell.angle_beta   90.00
_cell.angle_gamma   90.00
#
_symmetry.space_group_name_H-M   'P 1'
#
loop_
_entity.id
_entity.type
_entity.pdbx_description
1 polymer ?
#
loop_
_entity_poly.entity_id
_entity_poly.type
_entity_poly.pdbx_seq_one_letter_code
_entity_poly.pdbx_strand_id
1 'polypeptide(L)'
;MGKDYYNVLGIQKGATEDEIKKAYRKQALRYHPDKNKSPAAEDKFKEIAEAYDGGGPSAGGGVPGGPNFSYSFQGDPHAIFAEFFGGRSPFDQFFPRNGGGPDGDNMDTDDLFARFGMGGGGMGGFPRSFSTGMGGGMGGQMVEKHQDPPMLHDLRVTLEEVFSGCTKRMKISHKRLNADRRTTRTEDKILEVEIKKGWKEGTKITFPKEGDETPTNIPADVVFVVKDKPHPVFRREGSDIVYPAKVSLRERPDRRGDLLVEYEVVFPERLSQSAKETIAQVLPP
;
A
#
# COMPACT_ATOMS: atom_id res chain seq x y z
N MET A 1 -4.50 -10.62 39.38
CA MET A 1 -5.40 -9.75 38.59
C MET A 1 -4.89 -9.77 37.16
N GLY A 2 -5.70 -10.19 36.18
CA GLY A 2 -5.28 -10.21 34.78
C GLY A 2 -5.06 -8.77 34.28
N LYS A 3 -3.94 -8.52 33.60
CA LYS A 3 -3.68 -7.21 32.98
C LYS A 3 -4.72 -6.96 31.89
N ASP A 4 -5.37 -5.81 31.89
CA ASP A 4 -6.32 -5.42 30.85
C ASP A 4 -5.58 -4.94 29.59
N TYR A 5 -5.11 -5.87 28.76
CA TYR A 5 -4.35 -5.58 27.54
C TYR A 5 -5.06 -4.63 26.57
N TYR A 6 -6.39 -4.69 26.49
CA TYR A 6 -7.20 -3.77 25.70
C TYR A 6 -7.09 -2.31 26.19
N ASN A 7 -7.04 -2.10 27.52
CA ASN A 7 -6.87 -0.77 28.10
C ASN A 7 -5.45 -0.23 27.85
N VAL A 8 -4.44 -1.11 27.90
CA VAL A 8 -3.04 -0.75 27.58
C VAL A 8 -2.92 -0.30 26.13
N LEU A 9 -3.58 -0.99 25.20
CA LEU A 9 -3.63 -0.62 23.78
C LEU A 9 -4.60 0.55 23.49
N GLY A 10 -5.44 0.94 24.45
CA GLY A 10 -6.39 2.05 24.31
C GLY A 10 -7.61 1.72 23.44
N ILE A 11 -8.03 0.46 23.46
CA ILE A 11 -9.13 -0.09 22.66
C ILE A 11 -10.17 -0.79 23.54
N GLN A 12 -11.37 -1.01 23.01
CA GLN A 12 -12.43 -1.70 23.74
C GLN A 12 -12.22 -3.22 23.75
N LYS A 13 -12.68 -3.88 24.81
CA LYS A 13 -12.74 -5.35 24.89
C LYS A 13 -13.67 -5.87 23.80
N GLY A 14 -13.18 -6.76 22.93
CA GLY A 14 -13.90 -7.23 21.74
C GLY A 14 -13.52 -6.55 20.43
N ALA A 15 -12.50 -5.68 20.44
CA ALA A 15 -11.90 -5.14 19.23
C ALA A 15 -11.39 -6.26 18.31
N THR A 16 -11.52 -6.03 17.00
CA THR A 16 -11.04 -6.93 15.94
C THR A 16 -9.51 -6.99 15.91
N GLU A 17 -8.95 -8.06 15.35
CA GLU A 17 -7.50 -8.21 15.21
C GLU A 17 -6.84 -7.03 14.46
N ASP A 18 -7.54 -6.46 13.48
CA ASP A 18 -7.06 -5.31 12.72
C ASP A 18 -7.01 -4.03 13.57
N GLU A 19 -7.98 -3.85 14.48
CA GLU A 19 -7.98 -2.75 15.45
C GLU A 19 -6.86 -2.92 16.48
N ILE A 20 -6.61 -4.15 16.93
CA ILE A 20 -5.50 -4.49 17.85
C ILE A 20 -4.15 -4.19 17.19
N LYS A 21 -3.95 -4.62 15.93
CA LYS A 21 -2.75 -4.31 15.13
C LYS A 21 -2.60 -2.80 14.92
N LYS A 22 -3.69 -2.09 14.64
CA LYS A 22 -3.68 -0.63 14.44
C LYS A 22 -3.30 0.12 15.71
N ALA A 23 -3.86 -0.28 16.85
CA ALA A 23 -3.57 0.30 18.15
C ALA A 23 -2.12 0.06 18.56
N TYR A 24 -1.62 -1.16 18.42
CA TYR A 24 -0.22 -1.51 18.68
C TYR A 24 0.74 -0.62 17.90
N ARG A 25 0.57 -0.51 16.57
CA ARG A 25 1.41 0.34 15.72
C ARG A 25 1.47 1.80 16.21
N LYS A 26 0.32 2.39 16.53
CA LYS A 26 0.21 3.79 16.97
C LYS A 26 0.93 4.02 18.30
N GLN A 27 0.72 3.11 19.25
CA GLN A 27 1.29 3.19 20.58
C GLN A 27 2.81 2.91 20.57
N ALA A 28 3.25 1.90 19.82
CA ALA A 28 4.65 1.54 19.68
C ALA A 28 5.48 2.69 19.09
N LEU A 29 4.95 3.41 18.10
CA LEU A 29 5.63 4.60 17.54
C LEU A 29 5.66 5.79 18.50
N ARG A 30 4.67 5.92 19.39
CA ARG A 30 4.57 7.02 20.36
C ARG A 30 5.54 6.86 21.52
N TYR A 31 5.78 5.63 21.96
CA TYR A 31 6.60 5.32 23.13
C TYR A 31 7.95 4.67 22.79
N HIS A 32 8.32 4.59 21.51
CA HIS A 32 9.62 4.05 21.12
C HIS A 32 10.77 4.85 21.75
N PRO A 33 11.81 4.18 22.30
CA PRO A 33 12.92 4.83 23.01
C PRO A 33 13.70 5.84 22.15
N ASP A 34 13.74 5.64 20.83
CA ASP A 34 14.39 6.60 19.90
C ASP A 34 13.68 7.96 19.85
N LYS A 35 12.35 7.98 19.97
CA LYS A 35 11.53 9.21 19.88
C LYS A 35 11.22 9.80 21.25
N ASN A 36 11.06 8.95 22.26
CA ASN A 36 10.69 9.37 23.60
C ASN A 36 11.74 8.90 24.61
N LYS A 37 12.65 9.81 24.97
CA LYS A 37 13.72 9.57 25.95
C LYS A 37 13.26 9.65 27.41
N SER A 38 11.95 9.71 27.66
CA SER A 38 11.43 9.65 29.02
C SER A 38 11.68 8.25 29.60
N PRO A 39 12.14 8.13 30.86
CA PRO A 39 12.33 6.82 31.50
C PRO A 39 11.04 5.97 31.51
N ALA A 40 9.87 6.62 31.59
CA ALA A 40 8.58 5.94 31.59
C ALA A 40 8.09 5.51 30.19
N ALA A 41 8.78 5.89 29.12
CA ALA A 41 8.40 5.50 27.76
C ALA A 41 8.84 4.07 27.44
N GLU A 42 10.00 3.65 27.93
CA GLU A 42 10.51 2.30 27.73
C GLU A 42 9.61 1.26 28.42
N ASP A 43 9.18 1.54 29.65
CA ASP A 43 8.25 0.67 30.39
C ASP A 43 6.91 0.56 29.66
N LYS A 44 6.38 1.67 29.16
CA LYS A 44 5.14 1.67 28.36
C LYS A 44 5.31 0.90 27.06
N PHE A 45 6.46 1.03 26.39
CA PHE A 45 6.74 0.30 25.15
C PHE A 45 6.74 -1.22 25.39
N LYS A 46 7.32 -1.67 26.50
CA LYS A 46 7.28 -3.08 26.94
C LYS A 46 5.85 -3.53 27.21
N GLU A 47 5.06 -2.74 27.93
CA GLU A 47 3.64 -3.05 28.22
C GLU A 47 2.78 -3.13 26.94
N ILE A 48 3.05 -2.25 25.96
CA ILE A 48 2.35 -2.23 24.67
C ILE A 48 2.67 -3.50 23.85
N ALA A 49 3.93 -3.94 23.85
CA ALA A 49 4.36 -5.17 23.19
C ALA A 49 3.75 -6.42 23.87
N GLU A 50 3.74 -6.46 25.20
CA GLU A 50 3.09 -7.52 25.98
C GLU A 50 1.58 -7.57 25.70
N ALA A 51 0.92 -6.42 25.63
CA ALA A 51 -0.50 -6.34 25.36
C ALA A 51 -0.88 -6.81 23.94
N TYR A 52 -0.01 -6.58 22.97
CA TYR A 52 -0.20 -7.08 21.60
C TYR A 52 0.06 -8.57 21.47
N ASP A 53 1.10 -9.10 22.14
CA ASP A 53 1.41 -10.54 22.11
C ASP A 53 0.36 -11.37 22.87
N GLY A 54 -0.16 -10.84 23.99
CA GLY A 54 -1.20 -11.51 24.77
C GLY A 54 -2.63 -11.31 24.26
N GLY A 55 -2.88 -10.28 23.45
CA GLY A 55 -4.22 -9.91 22.95
C GLY A 55 -4.42 -10.05 21.44
N GLY A 56 -3.35 -10.18 20.66
CA GLY A 56 -3.37 -10.25 19.20
C GLY A 56 -3.27 -11.68 18.62
N PRO A 57 -3.31 -11.82 17.28
CA PRO A 57 -3.28 -13.12 16.60
C PRO A 57 -1.96 -13.90 16.75
N SER A 58 -0.91 -13.29 17.33
CA SER A 58 0.33 -14.01 17.73
C SER A 58 0.18 -14.81 19.03
N ALA A 59 -0.99 -14.82 19.66
CA ALA A 59 -1.31 -15.66 20.83
C ALA A 59 -1.33 -17.18 20.53
N GLY A 60 -0.50 -17.66 19.61
CA GLY A 60 -0.32 -19.05 19.20
C GLY A 60 1.07 -19.63 19.47
N GLY A 61 1.94 -18.92 20.21
CA GLY A 61 3.30 -19.40 20.55
C GLY A 61 3.43 -20.21 21.85
N GLY A 62 2.34 -20.36 22.62
CA GLY A 62 2.35 -21.07 23.91
C GLY A 62 2.14 -22.57 23.76
N VAL A 63 3.12 -23.37 24.19
CA VAL A 63 3.03 -24.83 24.32
C VAL A 63 1.78 -25.23 25.14
N PRO A 64 0.92 -26.13 24.65
CA PRO A 64 -0.29 -26.51 25.39
C PRO A 64 0.03 -27.53 26.49
N GLY A 65 -0.19 -27.17 27.75
CA GLY A 65 -0.23 -28.13 28.85
C GLY A 65 -0.08 -27.55 30.26
N GLY A 66 -1.20 -27.30 30.95
CA GLY A 66 -1.21 -27.15 32.41
C GLY A 66 -2.38 -26.32 32.98
N PRO A 67 -2.92 -26.62 34.18
CA PRO A 67 -4.21 -26.10 34.66
C PRO A 67 -4.14 -24.70 35.31
N ASN A 68 -3.01 -23.99 35.24
CA ASN A 68 -2.83 -22.65 35.79
C ASN A 68 -2.18 -21.73 34.75
N PHE A 69 -2.97 -20.86 34.13
CA PHE A 69 -2.52 -19.92 33.09
C PHE A 69 -1.89 -18.68 33.74
N SER A 70 -0.55 -18.63 33.80
CA SER A 70 0.22 -17.38 33.94
C SER A 70 0.90 -17.10 32.61
N TYR A 71 0.45 -16.07 31.90
CA TYR A 71 1.09 -15.62 30.66
C TYR A 71 2.41 -14.92 31.01
N SER A 72 3.52 -15.47 30.50
CA SER A 72 4.85 -14.84 30.58
C SER A 72 5.24 -14.39 29.18
N PHE A 73 5.31 -13.07 28.99
CA PHE A 73 5.82 -12.46 27.78
C PHE A 73 7.25 -12.95 27.50
N GLN A 74 7.45 -13.68 26.40
CA GLN A 74 8.73 -14.28 26.01
C GLN A 74 9.33 -13.65 24.74
N GLY A 75 8.61 -12.71 24.11
CA GLY A 75 9.11 -11.95 22.97
C GLY A 75 10.00 -10.77 23.39
N ASP A 76 11.01 -10.45 22.59
CA ASP A 76 11.70 -9.16 22.70
C ASP A 76 10.77 -8.06 22.11
N PRO A 77 10.41 -7.00 22.86
CA PRO A 77 9.61 -5.88 22.34
C PRO A 77 10.17 -5.28 21.05
N HIS A 78 11.49 -5.26 20.92
CA HIS A 78 12.16 -4.75 19.73
C HIS A 78 12.05 -5.71 18.54
N ALA A 79 11.98 -7.02 18.77
CA ALA A 79 11.77 -8.02 17.72
C ALA A 79 10.34 -7.96 17.16
N ILE A 80 9.33 -7.82 18.02
CA ILE A 80 7.93 -7.65 17.59
C ILE A 80 7.77 -6.34 16.81
N PHE A 81 8.46 -5.28 17.24
CA PHE A 81 8.51 -4.02 16.49
C PHE A 81 9.22 -4.18 15.14
N ALA A 82 10.35 -4.90 15.09
CA ALA A 82 11.09 -5.14 13.85
C ALA A 82 10.31 -5.98 12.85
N GLU A 83 9.53 -6.97 13.31
CA GLU A 83 8.59 -7.74 12.49
C GLU A 83 7.51 -6.83 11.89
N PHE A 84 7.01 -5.88 12.68
CA PHE A 84 5.97 -4.95 12.24
C PHE A 84 6.48 -3.88 11.25
N PHE A 85 7.68 -3.36 11.48
CA PHE A 85 8.23 -2.19 10.78
C PHE A 85 9.44 -2.51 9.88
N GLY A 86 9.79 -3.78 9.68
CA GLY A 86 10.79 -4.22 8.70
C GLY A 86 12.25 -4.03 9.12
N GLY A 87 12.55 -4.02 10.42
CA GLY A 87 13.92 -4.02 10.96
C GLY A 87 14.77 -2.76 10.71
N ARG A 88 14.17 -1.68 10.21
CA ARG A 88 14.79 -0.34 10.16
C ARG A 88 13.96 0.60 11.03
N SER A 89 14.62 1.54 11.71
CA SER A 89 13.92 2.50 12.57
C SER A 89 12.95 3.30 11.68
N PRO A 90 11.63 3.11 11.82
CA PRO A 90 10.65 3.76 10.92
C PRO A 90 10.76 5.29 11.02
N PHE A 91 11.35 5.78 12.11
CA PHE A 91 11.64 7.19 12.35
C PHE A 91 12.63 7.80 11.34
N ASP A 92 13.54 7.03 10.75
CA ASP A 92 14.51 7.55 9.77
C ASP A 92 13.85 7.94 8.43
N GLN A 93 12.71 7.33 8.10
CA GLN A 93 11.95 7.65 6.90
C GLN A 93 11.03 8.87 7.07
N PHE A 94 10.80 9.31 8.31
CA PHE A 94 9.85 10.37 8.65
C PHE A 94 10.45 11.59 9.34
N PHE A 95 11.57 11.44 10.05
CA PHE A 95 12.24 12.49 10.81
C PHE A 95 13.74 12.51 10.45
N PRO A 96 14.12 12.94 9.22
CA PRO A 96 15.52 13.11 8.88
C PRO A 96 16.15 14.11 9.84
N ARG A 97 17.29 13.72 10.41
CA ARG A 97 18.05 14.42 11.45
C ARG A 97 18.76 15.67 10.90
N ASN A 98 18.04 16.62 10.29
CA ASN A 98 18.52 18.00 10.12
C ASN A 98 17.37 18.94 9.72
N GLY A 99 17.29 20.09 10.38
CA GLY A 99 16.10 20.94 10.46
C GLY A 99 15.68 21.70 9.19
N GLY A 100 14.42 22.14 9.20
CA GLY A 100 13.97 23.32 8.46
C GLY A 100 12.74 23.12 7.57
N GLY A 101 11.55 23.02 8.15
CA GLY A 101 10.26 23.20 7.45
C GLY A 101 9.16 23.53 8.47
N PRO A 102 8.24 24.46 8.17
CA PRO A 102 7.30 24.99 9.16
C PRO A 102 6.34 23.89 9.62
N ASP A 103 5.97 23.94 10.91
CA ASP A 103 4.99 23.07 11.59
C ASP A 103 5.51 21.73 12.16
N GLY A 104 6.62 21.81 12.91
CA GLY A 104 7.27 20.70 13.60
C GLY A 104 6.58 20.15 14.86
N ASP A 105 5.43 20.67 15.29
CA ASP A 105 4.85 20.30 16.59
C ASP A 105 3.45 19.67 16.56
N ASN A 106 2.80 19.51 15.40
CA ASN A 106 1.44 18.93 15.33
C ASN A 106 1.14 18.11 14.06
N MET A 107 2.05 17.23 13.62
CA MET A 107 1.63 16.17 12.69
C MET A 107 0.90 15.08 13.48
N ASP A 108 -0.42 15.01 13.30
CA ASP A 108 -1.26 13.98 13.88
C ASP A 108 -0.75 12.60 13.45
N THR A 109 -0.60 11.69 14.41
CA THR A 109 -0.13 10.31 14.14
C THR A 109 -0.99 9.57 13.11
N ASP A 110 -2.22 10.04 12.87
CA ASP A 110 -3.12 9.51 11.85
C ASP A 110 -2.72 10.00 10.43
N ASP A 111 -2.15 11.21 10.28
CA ASP A 111 -1.54 11.71 9.02
C ASP A 111 -0.20 11.03 8.71
N LEU A 112 0.58 10.71 9.75
CA LEU A 112 1.79 9.91 9.62
C LEU A 112 1.47 8.50 9.09
N PHE A 113 0.33 7.94 9.51
CA PHE A 113 -0.15 6.63 9.07
C PHE A 113 -0.80 6.66 7.67
N ALA A 114 -1.45 7.76 7.30
CA ALA A 114 -1.91 8.03 5.94
C ALA A 114 -0.73 8.20 4.97
N ARG A 115 0.35 8.87 5.40
CA ARG A 115 1.61 9.02 4.65
C ARG A 115 2.42 7.73 4.53
N PHE A 116 2.23 6.76 5.45
CA PHE A 116 2.72 5.38 5.30
C PHE A 116 1.76 4.48 4.49
N GLY A 117 0.66 5.03 3.98
CA GLY A 117 -0.26 4.36 3.05
C GLY A 117 -1.16 3.29 3.67
N MET A 118 -1.56 3.41 4.94
CA MET A 118 -2.34 2.36 5.63
C MET A 118 -3.64 2.84 6.30
N GLY A 119 -4.09 4.06 6.06
CA GLY A 119 -5.39 4.55 6.54
C GLY A 119 -6.20 5.21 5.42
N GLY A 120 -7.19 4.49 4.88
CA GLY A 120 -8.32 5.06 4.14
C GLY A 120 -7.99 5.79 2.84
N GLY A 121 -8.11 5.07 1.71
CA GLY A 121 -8.38 5.68 0.39
C GLY A 121 -7.33 6.65 -0.12
N GLY A 122 -6.20 6.17 -0.62
CA GLY A 122 -5.23 7.06 -1.24
C GLY A 122 -3.96 6.36 -1.65
N MET A 123 -3.74 6.29 -2.95
CA MET A 123 -2.51 5.81 -3.54
C MET A 123 -1.43 6.90 -3.49
N GLY A 124 -0.29 6.63 -2.87
CA GLY A 124 1.01 7.17 -3.34
C GLY A 124 1.87 8.01 -2.39
N GLY A 125 3.18 7.67 -2.39
CA GLY A 125 4.31 8.61 -2.28
C GLY A 125 4.89 8.81 -0.89
N PHE A 126 6.20 8.83 -0.61
CA PHE A 126 7.47 9.02 -1.35
C PHE A 126 8.63 8.72 -0.34
N PRO A 127 9.93 9.03 -0.57
CA PRO A 127 10.90 8.47 -1.50
C PRO A 127 12.20 8.00 -0.80
N ARG A 128 13.17 7.54 -1.60
CA ARG A 128 14.55 7.27 -1.23
C ARG A 128 15.41 8.56 -1.18
N SER A 129 16.46 8.50 -0.36
CA SER A 129 17.76 9.20 -0.46
C SER A 129 17.97 10.54 0.28
N PHE A 130 18.81 10.51 1.32
CA PHE A 130 19.81 11.55 1.60
C PHE A 130 21.17 10.90 1.87
N SER A 131 22.12 11.20 1.00
CA SER A 131 23.56 11.01 1.22
C SER A 131 24.08 12.20 2.03
N THR A 132 24.74 11.97 3.17
CA THR A 132 25.69 12.91 3.77
C THR A 132 26.68 12.12 4.63
N GLY A 133 27.97 12.26 4.33
CA GLY A 133 29.05 11.56 5.01
C GLY A 133 29.47 12.19 6.33
N MET A 134 30.01 11.36 7.24
CA MET A 134 31.16 11.62 8.10
C MET A 134 31.39 10.41 9.02
N GLY A 135 32.65 10.01 9.21
CA GLY A 135 33.07 9.20 10.36
C GLY A 135 33.80 7.92 9.99
N GLY A 136 35.14 7.95 10.02
CA GLY A 136 35.99 6.79 9.84
C GLY A 136 35.96 5.80 11.01
N GLY A 137 36.22 4.54 10.69
CA GLY A 137 36.39 3.44 11.64
C GLY A 137 36.64 2.15 10.87
N MET A 138 37.86 1.64 10.94
CA MET A 138 38.32 0.48 10.19
C MET A 138 37.74 -0.80 10.81
N GLY A 139 36.80 -1.44 10.12
CA GLY A 139 36.21 -2.72 10.50
C GLY A 139 35.15 -3.15 9.48
N GLY A 140 35.57 -3.92 8.47
CA GLY A 140 34.71 -4.62 7.49
C GLY A 140 33.58 -3.78 6.90
N GLN A 141 33.81 -3.09 5.78
CA GLN A 141 32.75 -2.48 4.99
C GLN A 141 31.77 -3.57 4.51
N MET A 142 30.70 -3.82 5.27
CA MET A 142 29.49 -4.38 4.72
C MET A 142 28.99 -3.39 3.68
N VAL A 143 29.23 -3.69 2.40
CA VAL A 143 28.60 -2.96 1.30
C VAL A 143 27.10 -3.18 1.46
N GLU A 144 26.39 -2.20 2.03
CA GLU A 144 24.93 -2.21 2.06
C GLU A 144 24.45 -2.28 0.61
N LYS A 145 23.94 -3.45 0.22
CA LYS A 145 23.32 -3.60 -1.10
C LYS A 145 22.04 -2.80 -1.12
N HIS A 146 22.03 -1.70 -1.87
CA HIS A 146 20.85 -0.89 -2.09
C HIS A 146 19.98 -1.56 -3.17
N GLN A 147 18.67 -1.60 -2.95
CA GLN A 147 17.73 -2.09 -3.95
C GLN A 147 17.56 -1.04 -5.05
N ASP A 148 17.54 -1.44 -6.31
CA ASP A 148 17.34 -0.51 -7.42
C ASP A 148 15.91 0.08 -7.45
N PRO A 149 15.69 1.25 -8.07
CA PRO A 149 14.36 1.87 -8.13
C PRO A 149 13.36 0.96 -8.87
N PRO A 150 12.06 0.97 -8.49
CA PRO A 150 11.07 0.12 -9.13
C PRO A 150 10.95 0.37 -10.62
N MET A 151 10.88 -0.70 -11.41
CA MET A 151 10.65 -0.65 -12.85
C MET A 151 9.15 -0.50 -13.12
N LEU A 152 8.74 0.65 -13.64
CA LEU A 152 7.34 0.94 -13.92
C LEU A 152 6.97 0.52 -15.35
N HIS A 153 5.92 -0.28 -15.49
CA HIS A 153 5.36 -0.69 -16.78
C HIS A 153 3.88 -0.32 -16.87
N ASP A 154 3.49 0.33 -17.96
CA ASP A 154 2.09 0.63 -18.22
C ASP A 154 1.35 -0.64 -18.68
N LEU A 155 0.31 -1.02 -17.93
CA LEU A 155 -0.60 -2.09 -18.30
C LEU A 155 -1.86 -1.48 -18.88
N ARG A 156 -1.95 -1.41 -20.21
CA ARG A 156 -3.13 -0.87 -20.91
C ARG A 156 -4.29 -1.86 -20.88
N VAL A 157 -5.43 -1.41 -20.38
CA VAL A 157 -6.65 -2.21 -20.19
C VAL A 157 -7.82 -1.51 -20.86
N THR A 158 -8.68 -2.25 -21.56
CA THR A 158 -9.90 -1.68 -22.16
C THR A 158 -11.00 -1.47 -21.12
N LEU A 159 -12.02 -0.69 -21.47
CA LEU A 159 -13.17 -0.48 -20.58
C LEU A 159 -13.92 -1.79 -20.30
N GLU A 160 -14.05 -2.64 -21.31
CA GLU A 160 -14.73 -3.95 -21.22
C GLU A 160 -13.93 -4.91 -20.32
N GLU A 161 -12.60 -4.89 -20.44
CA GLU A 161 -11.69 -5.67 -19.60
C GLU A 161 -11.76 -5.23 -18.13
N VAL A 162 -11.84 -3.93 -17.85
CA VAL A 162 -12.03 -3.46 -16.47
C VAL A 162 -13.43 -3.76 -15.96
N PHE A 163 -14.47 -3.66 -16.81
CA PHE A 163 -15.84 -3.94 -16.42
C PHE A 163 -16.03 -5.42 -16.04
N SER A 164 -15.52 -6.33 -16.86
CA SER A 164 -15.65 -7.78 -16.68
C SER A 164 -14.57 -8.38 -15.77
N GLY A 165 -13.45 -7.69 -15.58
CA GLY A 165 -12.24 -8.25 -14.98
C GLY A 165 -11.54 -9.20 -15.96
N CYS A 166 -10.21 -9.23 -15.94
CA CYS A 166 -9.45 -10.10 -16.83
C CYS A 166 -8.07 -10.45 -16.27
N THR A 167 -7.45 -11.47 -16.85
CA THR A 167 -6.07 -11.83 -16.56
C THR A 167 -5.18 -11.49 -17.75
N LYS A 168 -4.16 -10.67 -17.54
CA LYS A 168 -3.14 -10.35 -18.55
C LYS A 168 -1.82 -11.03 -18.22
N ARG A 169 -1.22 -11.69 -19.21
CA ARG A 169 0.10 -12.32 -19.10
C ARG A 169 1.16 -11.41 -19.72
N MET A 170 2.07 -10.92 -18.89
CA MET A 170 3.12 -9.98 -19.27
C MET A 170 4.46 -10.68 -19.24
N LYS A 171 5.12 -10.78 -20.39
CA LYS A 171 6.49 -11.29 -20.46
C LYS A 171 7.47 -10.20 -20.05
N ILE A 172 8.32 -10.51 -19.08
CA ILE A 172 9.49 -9.70 -18.72
C ILE A 172 10.76 -10.48 -19.01
N SER A 173 11.82 -9.74 -19.29
CA SER A 173 13.18 -10.29 -19.41
C SER A 173 14.03 -9.61 -18.35
N HIS A 174 14.66 -10.41 -17.49
CA HIS A 174 15.54 -9.90 -16.45
C HIS A 174 16.88 -10.62 -16.44
N LYS A 175 17.90 -10.00 -15.88
CA LYS A 175 19.19 -10.62 -15.63
C LYS A 175 19.19 -11.32 -14.27
N ARG A 176 19.76 -12.51 -14.22
CA ARG A 176 19.98 -13.31 -13.01
C ARG A 176 21.45 -13.63 -12.86
N LEU A 177 21.93 -13.64 -11.62
CA LEU A 177 23.33 -13.94 -11.34
C LEU A 177 23.56 -15.46 -11.43
N ASN A 178 24.62 -15.87 -12.13
CA ASN A 178 24.99 -17.27 -12.23
C ASN A 178 25.64 -17.77 -10.92
N ALA A 179 25.81 -19.10 -10.81
CA ALA A 179 26.41 -19.73 -9.64
C ALA A 179 27.85 -19.22 -9.33
N ASP A 180 28.53 -18.70 -10.34
CA ASP A 180 29.87 -18.09 -10.23
C ASP A 180 29.88 -16.70 -9.54
N ARG A 181 28.70 -16.13 -9.25
CA ARG A 181 28.49 -14.79 -8.68
C ARG A 181 29.15 -13.65 -9.43
N ARG A 182 29.55 -13.86 -10.69
CA ARG A 182 30.29 -12.88 -11.50
C ARG A 182 29.66 -12.65 -12.86
N THR A 183 29.10 -13.69 -13.47
CA THR A 183 28.42 -13.58 -14.76
C THR A 183 26.91 -13.54 -14.58
N THR A 184 26.22 -12.89 -15.52
CA THR A 184 24.76 -12.80 -15.53
C THR A 184 24.19 -13.51 -16.74
N ARG A 185 23.02 -14.14 -16.59
CA ARG A 185 22.22 -14.67 -17.70
C ARG A 185 20.90 -13.90 -17.82
N THR A 186 20.37 -13.80 -19.04
CA THR A 186 19.02 -13.27 -19.25
C THR A 186 18.02 -14.41 -19.11
N GLU A 187 16.97 -14.18 -18.35
CA GLU A 187 15.87 -15.12 -18.11
C GLU A 187 14.54 -14.42 -18.42
N ASP A 188 13.70 -15.12 -19.18
CA ASP A 188 12.37 -14.65 -19.54
C ASP A 188 11.34 -15.24 -18.57
N LYS A 189 10.52 -14.38 -17.97
CA LYS A 189 9.45 -14.79 -17.06
C LYS A 189 8.12 -14.20 -17.49
N ILE A 190 7.07 -15.01 -17.41
CA ILE A 190 5.69 -14.55 -17.63
C ILE A 190 5.08 -14.22 -16.28
N LEU A 191 4.72 -12.96 -16.07
CA LEU A 191 3.99 -12.47 -14.91
C LEU A 191 2.50 -12.42 -15.25
N GLU A 192 1.69 -12.99 -14.37
CA GLU A 192 0.24 -13.02 -14.51
C GLU A 192 -0.37 -11.89 -13.66
N VAL A 193 -1.03 -10.95 -14.31
CA VAL A 193 -1.69 -9.81 -13.67
C VAL A 193 -3.19 -10.03 -13.72
N GLU A 194 -3.80 -10.24 -12.55
CA GLU A 194 -5.25 -10.34 -12.40
C GLU A 194 -5.86 -8.96 -12.18
N ILE A 195 -6.54 -8.44 -13.19
CA ILE A 195 -7.26 -7.17 -13.14
C ILE A 195 -8.66 -7.42 -12.60
N LYS A 196 -8.94 -6.89 -11.40
CA LYS A 196 -10.28 -7.01 -10.80
C LYS A 196 -11.25 -6.01 -11.43
N LYS A 197 -12.53 -6.39 -11.39
CA LYS A 197 -13.65 -5.59 -11.86
C LYS A 197 -13.63 -4.19 -11.24
N GLY A 198 -13.76 -3.16 -12.07
CA GLY A 198 -13.88 -1.77 -11.63
C GLY A 198 -12.59 -1.10 -11.16
N TRP A 199 -11.42 -1.73 -11.31
CA TRP A 199 -10.13 -1.11 -10.97
C TRP A 199 -9.91 0.22 -11.69
N LYS A 200 -9.55 1.24 -10.92
CA LYS A 200 -9.33 2.60 -11.44
C LYS A 200 -7.97 2.72 -12.13
N GLU A 201 -7.86 3.64 -13.07
CA GLU A 201 -6.57 4.02 -13.63
C GLU A 201 -5.58 4.37 -12.51
N GLY A 202 -4.33 3.96 -12.69
CA GLY A 202 -3.23 4.20 -11.77
C GLY A 202 -3.01 3.08 -10.76
N THR A 203 -3.97 2.16 -10.58
CA THR A 203 -3.82 0.99 -9.68
C THR A 203 -2.49 0.27 -9.96
N LYS A 204 -1.69 0.05 -8.91
CA LYS A 204 -0.34 -0.52 -9.02
C LYS A 204 -0.30 -1.97 -8.56
N ILE A 205 0.31 -2.82 -9.38
CA ILE A 205 0.54 -4.24 -9.10
C ILE A 205 2.04 -4.46 -9.04
N THR A 206 2.56 -4.88 -7.88
CA THR A 206 4.00 -4.99 -7.64
C THR A 206 4.43 -6.45 -7.61
N PHE A 207 5.45 -6.78 -8.40
CA PHE A 207 6.14 -8.06 -8.40
C PHE A 207 7.53 -7.86 -7.81
N PRO A 208 7.76 -8.32 -6.57
CA PRO A 208 8.97 -8.00 -5.84
C PRO A 208 10.19 -8.67 -6.46
N LYS A 209 11.31 -7.94 -6.53
CA LYS A 209 12.62 -8.45 -6.99
C LYS A 209 12.62 -9.08 -8.38
N GLU A 210 11.69 -8.70 -9.25
CA GLU A 210 11.60 -9.21 -10.63
C GLU A 210 12.48 -8.44 -11.64
N GLY A 211 13.17 -7.38 -11.21
CA GLY A 211 14.12 -6.63 -12.04
C GLY A 211 15.48 -7.30 -12.20
N ASP A 212 16.46 -6.58 -12.76
CA ASP A 212 17.81 -7.09 -13.03
C ASP A 212 18.62 -7.34 -11.75
N GLU A 213 19.24 -8.52 -11.65
CA GLU A 213 20.15 -8.90 -10.58
C GLU A 213 21.62 -8.76 -11.02
N THR A 214 22.42 -8.11 -10.19
CA THR A 214 23.86 -7.93 -10.34
C THR A 214 24.56 -8.30 -9.02
N PRO A 215 25.89 -8.50 -9.01
CA PRO A 215 26.61 -8.81 -7.76
C PRO A 215 26.45 -7.74 -6.66
N THR A 216 26.17 -6.50 -7.06
CA THR A 216 26.21 -5.30 -6.21
C THR A 216 24.85 -4.80 -5.76
N ASN A 217 23.76 -5.18 -6.44
CA ASN A 217 22.42 -4.66 -6.14
C ASN A 217 21.51 -5.74 -5.54
N ILE A 218 20.39 -5.29 -4.99
CA ILE A 218 19.20 -6.13 -4.78
C ILE A 218 18.27 -5.86 -5.97
N PRO A 219 17.69 -6.89 -6.61
CA PRO A 219 16.82 -6.68 -7.77
C PRO A 219 15.68 -5.70 -7.49
N ALA A 220 15.42 -4.82 -8.45
CA ALA A 220 14.28 -3.90 -8.40
C ALA A 220 12.95 -4.66 -8.41
N ASP A 221 11.91 -4.00 -7.90
CA ASP A 221 10.54 -4.48 -8.07
C ASP A 221 10.01 -4.09 -9.45
N VAL A 222 9.24 -4.97 -10.08
CA VAL A 222 8.52 -4.69 -11.32
C VAL A 222 7.10 -4.28 -10.95
N VAL A 223 6.69 -3.07 -11.33
CA VAL A 223 5.38 -2.51 -10.99
C VAL A 223 4.61 -2.27 -12.27
N PHE A 224 3.47 -2.95 -12.42
CA PHE A 224 2.50 -2.66 -13.47
C PHE A 224 1.52 -1.60 -12.99
N VAL A 225 1.36 -0.54 -13.76
CA VAL A 225 0.41 0.55 -13.51
C VAL A 225 -0.74 0.40 -14.49
N VAL A 226 -1.96 0.20 -13.98
CA VAL A 226 -3.16 0.11 -14.83
C VAL A 226 -3.37 1.44 -15.53
N LYS A 227 -3.54 1.38 -16.85
CA LYS A 227 -3.82 2.52 -17.72
C LYS A 227 -5.03 2.24 -18.58
N ASP A 228 -5.97 3.17 -18.64
CA ASP A 228 -7.13 3.03 -19.51
C ASP A 228 -6.67 3.14 -20.97
N LYS A 229 -7.07 2.17 -21.79
CA LYS A 229 -6.91 2.25 -23.24
C LYS A 229 -7.99 3.18 -23.79
N PRO A 230 -7.66 4.12 -24.68
CA PRO A 230 -8.66 4.98 -25.32
C PRO A 230 -9.77 4.15 -25.97
N HIS A 231 -11.02 4.45 -25.63
CA HIS A 231 -12.20 3.82 -26.22
C HIS A 231 -12.78 4.76 -27.30
N PRO A 232 -13.25 4.24 -28.45
CA PRO A 232 -13.71 5.06 -29.58
C PRO A 232 -14.93 5.94 -29.28
N VAL A 233 -15.76 5.54 -28.31
CA VAL A 233 -17.07 6.16 -28.03
C VAL A 233 -17.15 6.72 -26.62
N PHE A 234 -16.38 6.19 -25.70
CA PHE A 234 -16.53 6.43 -24.27
C PHE A 234 -15.22 6.95 -23.70
N ARG A 235 -15.31 7.83 -22.70
CA ARG A 235 -14.19 8.27 -21.89
C ARG A 235 -14.48 7.88 -20.46
N ARG A 236 -13.52 7.25 -19.79
CA ARG A 236 -13.67 6.90 -18.38
C ARG A 236 -13.06 7.98 -17.50
N GLU A 237 -13.75 8.32 -16.42
CA GLU A 237 -13.29 9.24 -15.39
C GLU A 237 -13.49 8.58 -14.02
N GLY A 238 -12.44 7.91 -13.53
CA GLY A 238 -12.51 7.15 -12.28
C GLY A 238 -13.48 5.98 -12.37
N SER A 239 -14.66 6.14 -11.77
CA SER A 239 -15.74 5.14 -11.80
C SER A 239 -16.79 5.42 -12.87
N ASP A 240 -16.76 6.60 -13.48
CA ASP A 240 -17.81 7.08 -14.38
C ASP A 240 -17.42 6.90 -15.85
N ILE A 241 -18.43 6.76 -16.71
CA ILE A 241 -18.27 6.69 -18.15
C ILE A 241 -18.96 7.90 -18.79
N VAL A 242 -18.16 8.72 -19.46
CA VAL A 242 -18.57 9.90 -20.21
C VAL A 242 -18.75 9.52 -21.68
N TYR A 243 -19.97 9.71 -22.17
CA TYR A 243 -20.32 9.58 -23.59
C TYR A 243 -20.59 10.97 -24.18
N PRO A 244 -19.79 11.48 -25.15
CA PRO A 244 -20.08 12.72 -25.82
C PRO A 244 -21.16 12.52 -26.90
N ALA A 245 -22.41 12.80 -26.56
CA ALA A 245 -23.53 12.71 -27.50
C ALA A 245 -23.60 13.93 -28.44
N LYS A 246 -23.63 13.69 -29.75
CA LYS A 246 -23.95 14.75 -30.73
C LYS A 246 -25.46 14.81 -30.94
N VAL A 247 -26.12 15.80 -30.36
CA VAL A 247 -27.55 16.05 -30.55
C VAL A 247 -27.75 17.04 -31.69
N SER A 248 -28.37 16.61 -32.79
CA SER A 248 -28.70 17.49 -33.91
C SER A 248 -30.03 18.21 -33.64
N LEU A 249 -30.04 19.54 -33.68
CA LEU A 249 -31.24 20.39 -33.49
C LEU A 249 -32.18 20.39 -34.72
N ARG A 250 -32.59 19.22 -35.20
CA ARG A 250 -33.40 19.13 -36.41
C ARG A 250 -34.89 19.31 -36.10
N GLU A 251 -35.28 20.53 -35.75
CA GLU A 251 -36.70 20.93 -35.74
C GLU A 251 -36.95 22.42 -36.09
N ARG A 252 -35.96 23.33 -35.96
CA ARG A 252 -36.15 24.78 -36.22
C ARG A 252 -34.84 25.48 -36.69
N PRO A 253 -34.52 25.48 -37.99
CA PRO A 253 -33.31 26.15 -38.52
C PRO A 253 -33.34 27.70 -38.40
N ASP A 254 -34.48 28.27 -37.99
CA ASP A 254 -34.73 29.70 -37.79
C ASP A 254 -34.22 30.26 -36.44
N ARG A 255 -33.87 29.40 -35.48
CA ARG A 255 -33.44 29.84 -34.15
C ARG A 255 -31.95 29.58 -33.94
N ARG A 256 -31.16 30.65 -33.87
CA ARG A 256 -29.77 30.60 -33.37
C ARG A 256 -29.79 30.58 -31.84
N GLY A 257 -29.20 29.55 -31.25
CA GLY A 257 -28.98 29.42 -29.82
C GLY A 257 -28.18 28.15 -29.53
N ASP A 258 -27.45 28.16 -28.41
CA ASP A 258 -26.72 26.98 -27.94
C ASP A 258 -27.65 26.11 -27.09
N LEU A 259 -27.74 24.83 -27.41
CA LEU A 259 -28.37 23.85 -26.52
C LEU A 259 -27.31 23.41 -25.50
N LEU A 260 -27.30 24.07 -24.33
CA LEU A 260 -26.53 23.63 -23.17
C LEU A 260 -27.27 22.46 -22.51
N VAL A 261 -26.90 21.23 -22.88
CA VAL A 261 -27.35 20.03 -22.16
C VAL A 261 -26.29 19.69 -21.12
N GLU A 262 -26.52 20.09 -19.88
CA GLU A 262 -25.76 19.61 -18.74
C GLU A 262 -26.51 18.37 -18.21
N TYR A 263 -25.92 17.18 -18.38
CA TYR A 263 -26.49 15.94 -17.84
C TYR A 263 -25.49 15.28 -16.89
N GLU A 264 -25.95 15.00 -15.68
CA GLU A 264 -25.26 14.18 -14.70
C GLU A 264 -25.81 12.75 -14.83
N VAL A 265 -25.02 11.83 -15.38
CA VAL A 265 -25.41 10.40 -15.41
C VAL A 265 -24.97 9.78 -14.10
N VAL A 266 -25.85 9.79 -13.11
CA VAL A 266 -25.65 9.08 -11.85
C VAL A 266 -26.04 7.62 -12.04
N PHE A 267 -25.05 6.72 -12.06
CA PHE A 267 -25.33 5.29 -12.00
C PHE A 267 -25.64 4.89 -10.55
N PRO A 268 -26.77 4.22 -10.28
CA PRO A 268 -27.09 3.76 -8.93
C PRO A 268 -26.12 2.64 -8.50
N GLU A 269 -25.84 2.54 -7.19
CA GLU A 269 -24.96 1.49 -6.63
C GLU A 269 -25.43 0.07 -6.98
N ARG A 270 -26.73 -0.10 -7.27
CA ARG A 270 -27.31 -1.36 -7.74
C ARG A 270 -28.34 -1.08 -8.84
N LEU A 271 -28.20 -1.79 -9.95
CA LEU A 271 -29.19 -1.81 -11.03
C LEU A 271 -30.13 -3.01 -10.85
N SER A 272 -31.44 -2.78 -11.06
CA SER A 272 -32.40 -3.88 -11.19
C SER A 272 -32.10 -4.72 -12.44
N GLN A 273 -32.58 -5.96 -12.49
CA GLN A 273 -32.34 -6.85 -13.63
C GLN A 273 -32.92 -6.27 -14.93
N SER A 274 -34.10 -5.65 -14.86
CA SER A 274 -34.73 -4.96 -15.99
C SER A 274 -33.94 -3.74 -16.47
N ALA A 275 -33.34 -2.97 -15.55
CA ALA A 275 -32.50 -1.84 -15.91
C ALA A 275 -31.21 -2.30 -16.62
N LYS A 276 -30.61 -3.40 -16.16
CA LYS A 276 -29.44 -4.00 -16.82
C LYS A 276 -29.76 -4.46 -18.24
N GLU A 277 -30.90 -5.13 -18.43
CA GLU A 277 -31.36 -5.59 -19.75
C GLU A 277 -31.62 -4.41 -20.69
N THR A 278 -32.24 -3.35 -20.17
CA THR A 278 -32.53 -2.14 -20.96
C THR A 278 -31.23 -1.43 -21.35
N ILE A 279 -30.29 -1.28 -20.41
CA ILE A 279 -28.99 -0.67 -20.68
C ILE A 279 -28.20 -1.50 -21.72
N ALA A 280 -28.26 -2.83 -21.63
CA ALA A 280 -27.59 -3.73 -22.57
C ALA A 280 -28.18 -3.68 -24.00
N GLN A 281 -29.45 -3.28 -24.15
CA GLN A 281 -30.08 -3.10 -25.47
C GLN A 281 -29.76 -1.74 -26.10
N VAL A 282 -29.52 -0.72 -25.27
CA VAL A 282 -29.37 0.67 -25.71
C VAL A 282 -27.91 1.06 -25.90
N LEU A 283 -27.01 0.53 -25.06
CA LEU A 283 -25.58 0.74 -25.23
C LEU A 283 -25.04 -0.25 -26.28
N PRO A 284 -24.17 0.19 -27.20
CA PRO A 284 -23.56 -0.71 -28.17
C PRO A 284 -22.77 -1.83 -27.44
N PRO A 285 -22.67 -3.02 -28.05
CA PRO A 285 -22.03 -4.19 -27.46
C PRO A 285 -20.53 -3.99 -27.20
#